data_AF-A0A444UW31-F1
#
_entry.id   AF-A0A444UW31-F1
#
_cell.length_a   1.000
_cell.length_b   1.000
_cell.length_c   1.000
_cell.angle_alpha   90.00
_cell.angle_beta   90.00
_cell.angle_gamma   90.00
#
_symmetry.space_group_name_H-M   'P 1'
#
loop_
_entity.id
_entity.type
_entity.pdbx_description
1 polymer ?
#
loop_
_entity_poly.entity_id
_entity_poly.type
_entity_poly.pdbx_seq_one_letter_code
_entity_poly.pdbx_strand_id
1 'polypeptide(L)'
;MPKKGGKTASKAGEGDAAAKRSKTEPASIPSPFNFESPDSLFESLISPIAPKDFFHDYWEQKPLLIQRSDPSLAAYYQSLFQFADLKQLCGRGVFYGRDVNFCRCVDGKKKVLNKDGKVNYNQLKKDFDQKRATIQFHQPQRFKDELWRIQEKLECFFGSLVGSNVYITPQESQGLPPHYDDVEVFILQLEGEKRWRLYKPTVPLAREYSLEPEDRIGNPTHEFTLKVYKAKYTRSIQIW
;
A
#
# COMPACT_ATOMS: atom_id res chain seq x y z
N MET A 1 -66.92 -3.41 -37.34
CA MET A 1 -67.66 -2.41 -36.54
C MET A 1 -66.76 -1.92 -35.41
N PRO A 2 -66.69 -0.60 -35.16
CA PRO A 2 -65.45 0.04 -34.72
C PRO A 2 -65.46 0.39 -33.23
N LYS A 3 -64.28 0.66 -32.66
CA LYS A 3 -64.11 1.84 -31.80
C LYS A 3 -62.65 2.27 -31.68
N LYS A 4 -62.46 3.56 -32.01
CA LYS A 4 -61.46 4.51 -31.52
C LYS A 4 -60.12 4.62 -32.26
N GLY A 5 -60.12 5.49 -33.27
CA GLY A 5 -59.11 6.55 -33.43
C GLY A 5 -59.86 7.89 -33.44
N GLY A 6 -59.32 9.05 -33.09
CA GLY A 6 -58.01 9.43 -32.59
C GLY A 6 -57.96 10.96 -32.43
N LYS A 7 -56.98 11.41 -31.62
CA LYS A 7 -56.28 12.71 -31.63
C LYS A 7 -57.03 14.03 -31.40
N THR A 8 -56.57 14.75 -30.36
CA THR A 8 -55.91 16.07 -30.44
C THR A 8 -54.97 16.16 -29.23
N ALA A 9 -53.63 16.23 -29.42
CA ALA A 9 -52.79 17.43 -29.54
C ALA A 9 -52.90 18.35 -28.29
N SER A 10 -51.87 18.89 -27.67
CA SER A 10 -50.41 18.82 -27.71
C SER A 10 -49.96 19.89 -26.71
N LYS A 11 -48.94 19.68 -25.88
CA LYS A 11 -47.92 20.70 -25.59
C LYS A 11 -46.81 20.17 -24.70
N ALA A 12 -45.63 20.66 -25.05
CA ALA A 12 -44.32 20.31 -24.58
C ALA A 12 -44.10 20.60 -23.09
N GLY A 13 -43.20 19.81 -22.52
CA GLY A 13 -42.48 20.11 -21.29
C GLY A 13 -41.11 19.48 -21.40
N GLU A 14 -40.14 20.24 -21.87
CA GLU A 14 -38.72 19.93 -21.77
C GLU A 14 -38.38 19.80 -20.28
N GLY A 15 -38.02 18.59 -19.87
CA GLY A 15 -37.46 18.31 -18.55
C GLY A 15 -35.95 18.21 -18.68
N ASP A 16 -35.27 19.34 -18.56
CA ASP A 16 -33.83 19.40 -18.35
C ASP A 16 -33.51 18.83 -16.97
N ALA A 17 -33.22 17.53 -16.91
CA ALA A 17 -32.80 16.86 -15.68
C ALA A 17 -31.31 17.13 -15.48
N ALA A 18 -30.98 18.33 -15.01
CA ALA A 18 -29.67 18.67 -14.51
C ALA A 18 -29.28 17.70 -13.39
N ALA A 19 -28.42 16.74 -13.73
CA ALA A 19 -27.85 15.79 -12.78
C ALA A 19 -27.06 16.58 -11.72
N LYS A 20 -27.55 16.58 -10.49
CA LYS A 20 -26.84 17.08 -9.31
C LYS A 20 -25.50 16.33 -9.17
N ARG A 21 -24.43 16.89 -9.72
CA ARG A 21 -23.07 16.58 -9.31
C ARG A 21 -22.81 17.29 -7.99
N SER A 22 -23.04 16.58 -6.88
CA SER A 22 -22.47 16.96 -5.59
C SER A 22 -21.76 15.76 -4.98
N LYS A 23 -20.47 15.62 -5.29
CA LYS A 23 -19.49 15.11 -4.34
C LYS A 23 -18.28 16.02 -4.46
N THR A 24 -18.16 16.91 -3.49
CA THR A 24 -16.94 17.66 -3.21
C THR A 24 -15.82 16.62 -3.07
N GLU A 25 -14.88 16.64 -4.02
CA GLU A 25 -13.63 15.89 -3.86
C GLU A 25 -12.95 16.43 -2.59
N PRO A 26 -12.44 15.57 -1.70
CA PRO A 26 -11.64 16.05 -0.59
C PRO A 26 -10.44 16.82 -1.17
N ALA A 27 -10.18 18.02 -0.64
CA ALA A 27 -9.07 18.86 -1.07
C ALA A 27 -7.78 18.02 -1.15
N SER A 28 -7.10 18.04 -2.31
CA SER A 28 -5.89 17.24 -2.50
C SER A 28 -4.81 17.72 -1.53
N ILE A 29 -4.30 16.81 -0.69
CA ILE A 29 -3.15 17.11 0.15
C ILE A 29 -1.98 17.43 -0.79
N PRO A 30 -1.32 18.59 -0.68
CA PRO A 30 -0.18 18.92 -1.52
C PRO A 30 0.89 17.85 -1.40
N SER A 31 1.37 17.33 -2.53
CA SER A 31 2.46 16.36 -2.51
C SER A 31 3.78 17.07 -2.19
N PRO A 32 4.58 16.56 -1.25
CA PRO A 32 5.94 17.02 -1.00
C PRO A 32 6.94 16.48 -2.04
N PHE A 33 6.52 15.60 -2.95
CA PHE A 33 7.36 15.05 -4.00
C PHE A 33 7.36 15.91 -5.26
N ASN A 34 8.49 15.92 -5.96
CA ASN A 34 8.62 16.61 -7.24
C ASN A 34 8.25 15.64 -8.38
N PHE A 35 7.13 15.88 -9.05
CA PHE A 35 6.65 15.06 -10.17
C PHE A 35 7.00 15.63 -11.57
N GLU A 36 7.92 16.59 -11.67
CA GLU A 36 8.34 17.18 -12.95
C GLU A 36 8.99 16.15 -13.89
N SER A 37 9.78 15.21 -13.34
CA SER A 37 10.45 14.16 -14.10
C SER A 37 10.61 12.87 -13.25
N PRO A 38 10.90 11.71 -13.87
CA PRO A 38 11.27 10.50 -13.14
C PRO A 38 12.43 10.72 -12.15
N ASP A 39 13.48 11.43 -12.57
CA ASP A 39 14.65 11.75 -11.75
C ASP A 39 14.29 12.62 -10.53
N SER A 40 13.51 13.69 -10.76
CA SER A 40 13.08 14.59 -9.69
C SER A 40 12.17 13.89 -8.69
N LEU A 41 11.33 12.95 -9.13
CA LEU A 41 10.53 12.15 -8.21
C LEU A 41 11.44 11.31 -7.33
N PHE A 42 12.35 10.54 -7.93
CA PHE A 42 13.23 9.67 -7.19
C PHE A 42 14.08 10.45 -6.19
N GLU A 43 14.67 11.57 -6.61
CA GLU A 43 15.44 12.47 -5.74
C GLU A 43 14.60 12.95 -4.54
N SER A 44 13.38 13.43 -4.78
CA SER A 44 12.49 13.87 -3.68
C SER A 44 12.04 12.71 -2.78
N LEU A 45 11.90 11.49 -3.32
CA LEU A 45 11.51 10.29 -2.58
C LEU A 45 12.58 9.87 -1.56
N ILE A 46 13.86 10.00 -1.89
CA ILE A 46 15.01 9.60 -1.05
C ILE A 46 15.73 10.76 -0.34
N SER A 47 15.25 12.00 -0.51
CA SER A 47 15.80 13.19 0.18
C SER A 47 15.97 12.99 1.71
N PRO A 48 17.10 13.38 2.32
CA PRO A 48 18.15 14.25 1.77
C PRO A 48 19.28 13.49 1.06
N ILE A 49 19.12 12.19 0.77
CA ILE A 49 20.17 11.41 0.10
C ILE A 49 20.15 11.75 -1.39
N ALA A 50 21.31 12.14 -1.94
CA ALA A 50 21.43 12.37 -3.37
C ALA A 50 21.34 11.04 -4.13
N PRO A 51 20.68 10.97 -5.30
CA PRO A 51 20.60 9.74 -6.10
C PRO A 51 21.97 9.11 -6.40
N LYS A 52 22.98 9.93 -6.67
CA LYS A 52 24.35 9.46 -6.88
C LYS A 52 24.90 8.68 -5.68
N ASP A 53 24.72 9.21 -4.47
CA ASP A 53 25.21 8.57 -3.25
C ASP A 53 24.39 7.32 -2.93
N PHE A 54 23.07 7.36 -3.20
CA PHE A 54 22.21 6.18 -3.08
C PHE A 54 22.71 5.00 -3.92
N PHE A 55 22.94 5.21 -5.21
CA PHE A 55 23.41 4.15 -6.10
C PHE A 55 24.85 3.71 -5.83
N HIS A 56 25.71 4.63 -5.39
CA HIS A 56 27.09 4.31 -5.07
C HIS A 56 27.22 3.52 -3.75
N ASP A 57 26.51 3.93 -2.69
CA ASP A 57 26.77 3.43 -1.33
C ASP A 57 25.73 2.43 -0.81
N TYR A 58 24.53 2.34 -1.41
CA TYR A 58 23.39 1.64 -0.83
C TYR A 58 22.72 0.62 -1.77
N TRP A 59 22.40 1.02 -3.01
CA TRP A 59 21.72 0.14 -3.98
C TRP A 59 22.46 -1.20 -4.11
N GLU A 60 21.74 -2.32 -3.93
CA GLU A 60 22.27 -3.68 -3.99
C GLU A 60 23.44 -3.99 -3.01
N GLN A 61 23.67 -3.15 -2.00
CA GLN A 61 24.82 -3.27 -1.09
C GLN A 61 24.42 -3.34 0.38
N LYS A 62 23.63 -2.37 0.87
CA LYS A 62 23.26 -2.29 2.28
C LYS A 62 21.96 -1.51 2.51
N PRO A 63 21.24 -1.76 3.62
CA PRO A 63 20.04 -1.02 3.94
C PRO A 63 20.29 0.49 4.15
N LEU A 64 19.34 1.31 3.69
CA LEU A 64 19.28 2.74 3.97
C LEU A 64 18.06 3.06 4.84
N LEU A 65 18.28 3.73 5.97
CA LEU A 65 17.23 4.25 6.84
C LEU A 65 17.16 5.77 6.75
N ILE A 66 16.03 6.31 6.28
CA ILE A 66 15.77 7.75 6.27
C ILE A 66 14.69 8.08 7.30
N GLN A 67 15.08 8.69 8.42
CA GLN A 67 14.13 9.16 9.43
C GLN A 67 13.75 10.61 9.17
N ARG A 68 12.48 10.85 8.88
CA ARG A 68 11.92 12.19 8.64
C ARG A 68 10.89 12.53 9.72
N SER A 69 10.81 13.80 10.09
CA SER A 69 9.87 14.33 11.08
C SER A 69 8.95 15.41 10.53
N ASP A 70 8.92 15.59 9.21
CA ASP A 70 8.09 16.59 8.54
C ASP A 70 6.59 16.21 8.64
N PRO A 71 5.74 17.05 9.28
CA PRO A 71 4.31 16.76 9.42
C PRO A 71 3.54 16.71 8.10
N SER A 72 3.92 17.52 7.11
CA SER A 72 3.28 17.55 5.80
C SER A 72 3.56 16.26 5.02
N LEU A 73 4.79 15.77 5.07
CA LEU A 73 5.17 14.48 4.49
C LEU A 73 4.46 13.32 5.19
N ALA A 74 4.39 13.36 6.52
CA ALA A 74 3.63 12.38 7.31
C ALA A 74 2.15 12.32 6.89
N ALA A 75 1.50 13.48 6.73
CA ALA A 75 0.12 13.57 6.26
C ALA A 75 -0.04 13.06 4.81
N TYR A 76 0.92 13.38 3.94
CA TYR A 76 0.94 12.87 2.57
C TYR A 76 1.05 11.34 2.53
N TYR A 77 1.99 10.74 3.26
CA TYR A 77 2.13 9.28 3.35
C TYR A 77 0.87 8.62 3.88
N GLN A 78 0.26 9.20 4.92
CA GLN A 78 -1.00 8.70 5.47
C GLN A 78 -2.12 8.66 4.40
N SER A 79 -2.11 9.59 3.44
CA SER A 79 -3.12 9.69 2.38
C SER A 79 -2.98 8.66 1.27
N LEU A 80 -1.77 8.10 1.05
CA LEU A 80 -1.48 7.16 -0.04
C LEU A 80 -2.36 5.91 0.00
N PHE A 81 -2.65 5.43 1.20
CA PHE A 81 -3.60 4.35 1.46
C PHE A 81 -4.07 4.47 2.90
N GLN A 82 -5.35 4.23 3.18
CA GLN A 82 -5.93 4.28 4.52
C GLN A 82 -6.71 3.00 4.85
N PHE A 83 -6.82 2.65 6.14
CA PHE A 83 -7.67 1.52 6.54
C PHE A 83 -9.13 1.72 6.09
N ALA A 84 -9.61 2.97 6.11
CA ALA A 84 -10.96 3.33 5.68
C ALA A 84 -11.22 3.02 4.18
N ASP A 85 -10.18 3.01 3.34
CA ASP A 85 -10.30 2.70 1.91
C ASP A 85 -10.80 1.26 1.67
N LEU A 86 -10.46 0.34 2.59
CA LEU A 86 -10.79 -1.08 2.46
C LEU A 86 -12.29 -1.33 2.29
N LYS A 87 -13.15 -0.50 2.90
CA LYS A 87 -14.61 -0.64 2.76
C LYS A 87 -15.06 -0.42 1.32
N GLN A 88 -14.58 0.66 0.69
CA GLN A 88 -14.90 0.96 -0.70
C GLN A 88 -14.27 -0.06 -1.64
N LEU A 89 -13.01 -0.44 -1.41
CA LEU A 89 -12.30 -1.44 -2.22
C LEU A 89 -13.00 -2.80 -2.19
N CYS A 90 -13.45 -3.27 -1.02
CA CYS A 90 -14.26 -4.49 -0.92
C CYS A 90 -15.57 -4.38 -1.73
N GLY A 91 -16.21 -3.21 -1.71
CA GLY A 91 -17.39 -2.91 -2.53
C GLY A 91 -17.13 -3.11 -4.03
N ARG A 92 -15.94 -2.70 -4.52
CA ARG A 92 -15.51 -2.83 -5.92
C ARG A 92 -15.18 -4.27 -6.36
N GLY A 93 -15.13 -5.24 -5.45
CA GLY A 93 -14.91 -6.66 -5.81
C GLY A 93 -13.46 -7.10 -5.81
N VAL A 94 -12.77 -6.95 -4.68
CA VAL A 94 -11.46 -7.56 -4.44
C VAL A 94 -11.60 -9.00 -3.92
N PHE A 95 -10.63 -9.85 -4.23
CA PHE A 95 -10.66 -11.29 -3.95
C PHE A 95 -9.49 -11.71 -3.07
N TYR A 96 -9.72 -12.72 -2.23
CA TYR A 96 -8.65 -13.35 -1.46
C TYR A 96 -7.61 -13.99 -2.40
N GLY A 97 -6.34 -13.98 -2.00
CA GLY A 97 -5.23 -14.51 -2.79
C GLY A 97 -4.79 -13.58 -3.91
N ARG A 98 -5.75 -13.13 -4.74
CA ARG A 98 -5.47 -12.22 -5.86
C ARG A 98 -5.17 -10.80 -5.41
N ASP A 99 -6.06 -10.20 -4.65
CA ASP A 99 -6.00 -8.78 -4.28
C ASP A 99 -5.65 -8.58 -2.80
N VAL A 100 -6.10 -9.50 -1.93
CA VAL A 100 -5.90 -9.38 -0.48
C VAL A 100 -5.50 -10.72 0.11
N ASN A 101 -4.46 -10.71 0.93
CA ASN A 101 -4.05 -11.81 1.78
C ASN A 101 -4.25 -11.46 3.26
N PHE A 102 -4.58 -12.47 4.06
CA PHE A 102 -4.57 -12.40 5.51
C PHE A 102 -3.55 -13.39 6.03
N CYS A 103 -2.66 -12.92 6.88
CA CYS A 103 -1.62 -13.76 7.45
C CYS A 103 -1.33 -13.40 8.91
N ARG A 104 -0.82 -14.38 9.63
CA ARG A 104 -0.28 -14.21 10.98
C ARG A 104 0.96 -15.07 11.14
N CYS A 105 1.99 -14.53 11.77
CA CYS A 105 3.13 -15.31 12.22
C CYS A 105 2.74 -16.01 13.54
N VAL A 106 2.81 -17.32 13.55
CA VAL A 106 2.56 -18.17 14.72
C VAL A 106 3.72 -19.16 14.79
N ASP A 107 4.45 -19.16 15.90
CA ASP A 107 5.60 -20.04 16.14
C ASP A 107 6.64 -20.02 14.99
N GLY A 108 6.98 -18.82 14.52
CA GLY A 108 7.94 -18.62 13.44
C GLY A 108 7.43 -19.03 12.04
N LYS A 109 6.15 -19.39 11.90
CA LYS A 109 5.57 -19.82 10.61
C LYS A 109 4.47 -18.87 10.15
N LYS A 110 4.41 -18.64 8.83
CA LYS A 110 3.34 -17.88 8.17
C LYS A 110 2.07 -18.74 8.12
N LYS A 111 1.05 -18.37 8.89
CA LYS A 111 -0.30 -18.94 8.79
C LYS A 111 -1.15 -18.06 7.89
N VAL A 112 -1.55 -18.58 6.73
CA VAL A 112 -2.50 -17.93 5.81
C VAL A 112 -3.93 -18.14 6.32
N LEU A 113 -4.72 -17.09 6.35
CA LEU A 113 -6.10 -17.06 6.87
C LEU A 113 -7.12 -16.66 5.79
N ASN A 114 -6.71 -16.75 4.52
CA ASN A 114 -7.56 -16.48 3.38
C ASN A 114 -8.79 -17.39 3.38
N LYS A 115 -9.86 -16.87 2.79
CA LYS A 115 -11.05 -17.65 2.41
C LYS A 115 -11.13 -17.70 0.88
N ASP A 116 -12.07 -18.45 0.35
CA ASP A 116 -12.30 -18.44 -1.08
C ASP A 116 -13.17 -17.25 -1.52
N GLY A 117 -12.92 -16.76 -2.73
CA GLY A 117 -13.77 -15.78 -3.40
C GLY A 117 -13.58 -14.32 -2.96
N LYS A 118 -14.67 -13.55 -3.04
CA LYS A 118 -14.69 -12.10 -2.82
C LYS A 118 -14.52 -11.75 -1.34
N VAL A 119 -13.74 -10.72 -1.06
CA VAL A 119 -13.53 -10.22 0.31
C VAL A 119 -14.74 -9.43 0.78
N ASN A 120 -15.32 -9.83 1.91
CA ASN A 120 -16.34 -9.06 2.62
C ASN A 120 -15.69 -8.16 3.67
N TYR A 121 -15.97 -6.84 3.63
CA TYR A 121 -15.36 -5.87 4.54
C TYR A 121 -15.64 -6.15 6.03
N ASN A 122 -16.86 -6.55 6.39
CA ASN A 122 -17.20 -6.81 7.79
C ASN A 122 -16.43 -8.03 8.31
N GLN A 123 -16.28 -9.05 7.47
CA GLN A 123 -15.46 -10.21 7.80
C GLN A 123 -13.97 -9.86 7.88
N LEU A 124 -13.46 -9.05 6.95
CA LEU A 124 -12.09 -8.52 6.97
C LEU A 124 -11.80 -7.81 8.29
N LYS A 125 -12.69 -6.90 8.69
CA LYS A 125 -12.54 -6.14 9.93
C LYS A 125 -12.60 -7.06 11.16
N LYS A 126 -13.53 -8.02 11.16
CA LYS A 126 -13.64 -9.02 12.24
C LYS A 126 -12.36 -9.86 12.36
N ASP A 127 -11.80 -10.33 11.25
CA ASP A 127 -10.57 -11.14 11.27
C ASP A 127 -9.35 -10.31 11.68
N PHE A 128 -9.25 -9.06 11.24
CA PHE A 128 -8.24 -8.11 11.68
C PHE A 128 -8.29 -7.90 13.21
N ASP A 129 -9.47 -7.58 13.74
CA ASP A 129 -9.66 -7.28 15.17
C ASP A 129 -9.52 -8.52 16.05
N GLN A 130 -10.18 -9.64 15.70
CA GLN A 130 -10.29 -10.81 16.58
C GLN A 130 -9.15 -11.81 16.40
N LYS A 131 -8.69 -12.03 15.16
CA LYS A 131 -7.60 -12.98 14.90
C LYS A 131 -6.23 -12.33 14.95
N ARG A 132 -6.17 -11.01 15.12
CA ARG A 132 -4.95 -10.19 15.04
C ARG A 132 -4.16 -10.48 13.77
N ALA A 133 -4.88 -10.61 12.66
CA ALA A 133 -4.30 -10.93 11.36
C ALA A 133 -3.77 -9.67 10.68
N THR A 134 -2.62 -9.79 10.01
CA THR A 134 -2.13 -8.76 9.09
C THR A 134 -2.85 -8.88 7.76
N ILE A 135 -3.31 -7.74 7.24
CA ILE A 135 -3.84 -7.60 5.89
C ILE A 135 -2.67 -7.22 4.97
N GLN A 136 -2.50 -7.97 3.90
CA GLN A 136 -1.61 -7.64 2.79
C GLN A 136 -2.49 -7.34 1.56
N PHE A 137 -2.47 -6.11 1.07
CA PHE A 137 -3.23 -5.69 -0.10
C PHE A 137 -2.30 -5.54 -1.29
N HIS A 138 -2.56 -6.29 -2.37
CA HIS A 138 -1.71 -6.33 -3.55
C HIS A 138 -2.08 -5.27 -4.58
N GLN A 139 -1.05 -4.64 -5.13
CA GLN A 139 -1.14 -3.72 -6.25
C GLN A 139 -2.20 -2.61 -6.04
N PRO A 140 -2.09 -1.82 -4.94
CA PRO A 140 -3.01 -0.75 -4.58
C PRO A 140 -3.08 0.38 -5.64
N GLN A 141 -2.04 0.56 -6.46
CA GLN A 141 -2.01 1.55 -7.55
C GLN A 141 -3.13 1.37 -8.57
N ARG A 142 -3.69 0.17 -8.71
CA ARG A 142 -4.90 -0.08 -9.52
C ARG A 142 -6.13 0.68 -9.03
N PHE A 143 -6.09 1.19 -7.80
CA PHE A 143 -7.23 1.82 -7.14
C PHE A 143 -6.91 3.18 -6.51
N LYS A 144 -5.64 3.56 -6.44
CA LYS A 144 -5.15 4.75 -5.76
C LYS A 144 -4.26 5.54 -6.73
N ASP A 145 -4.82 6.61 -7.29
CA ASP A 145 -4.20 7.38 -8.37
C ASP A 145 -2.84 7.96 -7.97
N GLU A 146 -2.67 8.39 -6.72
CA GLU A 146 -1.39 8.92 -6.24
C GLU A 146 -0.30 7.84 -6.19
N LEU A 147 -0.65 6.60 -5.84
CA LEU A 147 0.29 5.48 -5.89
C LEU A 147 0.61 5.09 -7.34
N TRP A 148 -0.36 5.16 -8.23
CA TRP A 148 -0.11 4.99 -9.67
C TRP A 148 0.85 6.04 -10.20
N ARG A 149 0.63 7.32 -9.86
CA ARG A 149 1.50 8.43 -10.26
C ARG A 149 2.94 8.25 -9.77
N ILE A 150 3.13 7.81 -8.52
CA ILE A 150 4.46 7.50 -7.98
C ILE A 150 5.08 6.33 -8.74
N GLN A 151 4.36 5.21 -8.87
CA GLN A 151 4.91 3.99 -9.45
C GLN A 151 5.26 4.16 -10.94
N GLU A 152 4.42 4.82 -11.75
CA GLU A 152 4.72 5.05 -13.17
C GLU A 152 6.01 5.84 -13.37
N LYS A 153 6.24 6.87 -12.57
CA LYS A 153 7.50 7.64 -12.62
C LYS A 153 8.70 6.81 -12.17
N LEU A 154 8.53 5.97 -11.15
CA LEU A 154 9.59 5.04 -10.73
C LEU A 154 9.86 3.96 -11.79
N GLU A 155 8.85 3.47 -12.51
CA GLU A 155 9.03 2.57 -13.66
C GLU A 155 9.88 3.22 -14.75
N CYS A 156 9.58 4.48 -15.08
CA CYS A 156 10.41 5.25 -16.01
C CYS A 156 11.85 5.44 -15.51
N PHE A 157 12.03 5.69 -14.22
CA PHE A 157 13.35 5.93 -13.63
C PHE A 157 14.22 4.67 -13.60
N PHE A 158 13.65 3.54 -13.14
CA PHE A 158 14.40 2.28 -13.00
C PHE A 158 14.49 1.47 -14.29
N GLY A 159 13.62 1.74 -15.28
CA GLY A 159 13.53 0.90 -16.48
C GLY A 159 13.07 -0.54 -16.17
N SER A 160 12.35 -0.72 -15.06
CA SER A 160 11.82 -2.00 -14.57
C SER A 160 10.36 -1.82 -14.18
N LEU A 161 9.61 -2.92 -14.09
CA LEU A 161 8.28 -2.90 -13.48
C LEU A 161 8.39 -2.50 -12.02
N VAL A 162 7.43 -1.67 -11.56
CA VAL A 162 7.34 -1.26 -10.15
C VAL A 162 5.98 -1.65 -9.60
N GLY A 163 5.96 -2.59 -8.66
CA GLY A 163 4.82 -3.05 -7.89
C GLY A 163 4.73 -2.42 -6.50
N SER A 164 3.59 -2.62 -5.84
CA SER A 164 3.50 -2.29 -4.41
C SER A 164 2.49 -3.16 -3.64
N ASN A 165 2.73 -3.31 -2.33
CA ASN A 165 1.92 -4.06 -1.38
C ASN A 165 1.73 -3.20 -0.14
N VAL A 166 0.49 -3.07 0.30
CA VAL A 166 0.18 -2.44 1.59
C VAL A 166 0.07 -3.50 2.66
N TYR A 167 0.73 -3.29 3.79
CA TYR A 167 0.64 -4.13 4.97
C TYR A 167 -0.03 -3.36 6.09
N ILE A 168 -1.10 -3.91 6.64
CA ILE A 168 -1.80 -3.37 7.80
C ILE A 168 -1.75 -4.43 8.90
N THR A 169 -1.04 -4.14 9.99
CA THR A 169 -0.80 -5.08 11.10
C THR A 169 -1.40 -4.50 12.38
N PRO A 170 -2.29 -5.23 13.09
CA PRO A 170 -2.81 -4.77 14.37
C PRO A 170 -1.68 -4.70 15.41
N GLN A 171 -1.83 -3.86 16.43
CA GLN A 171 -0.84 -3.73 17.52
C GLN A 171 -0.51 -5.10 18.14
N GLU A 172 0.71 -5.25 18.69
CA GLU A 172 1.15 -6.49 19.39
C GLU A 172 0.94 -7.77 18.56
N SER A 173 1.16 -7.68 17.26
CA SER A 173 1.07 -8.82 16.36
C SER A 173 2.14 -8.77 15.29
N GLN A 174 2.44 -9.94 14.72
CA GLN A 174 3.37 -10.09 13.61
C GLN A 174 2.65 -10.84 12.49
N GLY A 175 2.70 -10.29 11.27
CA GLY A 175 2.06 -10.88 10.09
C GLY A 175 2.89 -11.98 9.44
N LEU A 176 4.18 -11.71 9.27
CA LEU A 176 5.11 -12.57 8.53
C LEU A 176 6.30 -12.94 9.42
N PRO A 177 6.80 -14.20 9.34
CA PRO A 177 8.08 -14.60 9.94
C PRO A 177 9.27 -13.92 9.22
N PRO A 178 10.51 -14.04 9.71
CA PRO A 178 11.69 -13.57 9.00
C PRO A 178 11.82 -14.20 7.60
N HIS A 179 12.21 -13.39 6.63
CA HIS A 179 12.35 -13.76 5.22
C HIS A 179 13.23 -12.75 4.49
N TYR A 180 13.62 -13.11 3.27
CA TYR A 180 14.04 -12.17 2.24
C TYR A 180 13.16 -12.34 1.00
N ASP A 181 13.02 -11.25 0.26
CA ASP A 181 12.31 -11.20 -1.01
C ASP A 181 13.31 -11.25 -2.18
N ASP A 182 12.80 -11.37 -3.40
CA ASP A 182 13.54 -11.45 -4.67
C ASP A 182 13.59 -10.12 -5.43
N VAL A 183 13.35 -9.02 -4.73
CA VAL A 183 13.22 -7.66 -5.29
C VAL A 183 13.85 -6.62 -4.36
N GLU A 184 14.29 -5.50 -4.92
CA GLU A 184 14.70 -4.33 -4.16
C GLU A 184 13.46 -3.63 -3.59
N VAL A 185 13.48 -3.16 -2.33
CA VAL A 185 12.28 -2.62 -1.67
C VAL A 185 12.49 -1.22 -1.08
N PHE A 186 11.56 -0.32 -1.37
CA PHE A 186 11.39 0.96 -0.69
C PHE A 186 10.18 0.86 0.25
N ILE A 187 10.41 1.05 1.55
CA ILE A 187 9.36 0.94 2.57
C ILE A 187 8.96 2.31 3.08
N LEU A 188 7.68 2.68 2.89
CA LEU A 188 7.12 3.91 3.44
C LEU A 188 6.17 3.57 4.60
N GLN A 189 6.43 4.17 5.77
CA GLN A 189 5.56 4.04 6.94
C GLN A 189 4.42 5.06 6.84
N LEU A 190 3.16 4.59 6.80
CA LEU A 190 1.98 5.41 6.51
C LEU A 190 1.16 5.77 7.76
N GLU A 191 1.13 4.88 8.76
CA GLU A 191 0.40 5.08 10.02
C GLU A 191 1.00 4.21 11.13
N GLY A 192 0.95 4.65 12.38
CA GLY A 192 1.40 3.85 13.50
C GLY A 192 2.91 3.76 13.61
N GLU A 193 3.35 2.73 14.34
CA GLU A 193 4.77 2.43 14.59
C GLU A 193 5.04 0.95 14.33
N LYS A 194 6.21 0.60 13.78
CA LYS A 194 6.61 -0.79 13.56
C LYS A 194 8.10 -0.96 13.84
N ARG A 195 8.44 -1.92 14.71
CA ARG A 195 9.82 -2.34 14.96
C ARG A 195 10.28 -3.25 13.82
N TRP A 196 11.42 -2.91 13.25
CA TRP A 196 12.09 -3.66 12.19
C TRP A 196 13.42 -4.19 12.73
N ARG A 197 13.72 -5.43 12.35
CA ARG A 197 15.02 -6.09 12.55
C ARG A 197 15.51 -6.50 11.17
N LEU A 198 16.68 -6.01 10.76
CA LEU A 198 17.33 -6.40 9.52
C LEU A 198 18.54 -7.27 9.86
N TYR A 199 18.84 -8.24 9.00
CA TYR A 199 19.88 -9.25 9.22
C TYR A 199 20.86 -9.24 8.06
N LYS A 200 22.00 -9.90 8.24
CA LYS A 200 22.91 -10.16 7.13
C LYS A 200 22.23 -11.15 6.18
N PRO A 201 22.27 -10.94 4.85
CA PRO A 201 21.65 -11.88 3.91
C PRO A 201 22.33 -13.25 4.01
N THR A 202 21.54 -14.31 4.08
CA THR A 202 22.03 -15.69 3.95
C THR A 202 22.33 -16.02 2.49
N VAL A 203 21.60 -15.40 1.55
CA VAL A 203 21.87 -15.40 0.11
C VAL A 203 21.94 -13.94 -0.37
N PRO A 204 23.13 -13.39 -0.65
CA PRO A 204 23.26 -12.03 -1.20
C PRO A 204 22.62 -11.92 -2.58
N LEU A 205 21.84 -10.87 -2.82
CA LEU A 205 21.14 -10.60 -4.09
C LEU A 205 20.34 -11.83 -4.58
N ALA A 206 19.55 -12.40 -3.66
CA ALA A 206 18.71 -13.54 -3.95
C ALA A 206 17.71 -13.22 -5.07
N ARG A 207 17.51 -14.19 -5.96
CA ARG A 207 16.57 -14.10 -7.09
C ARG A 207 15.28 -14.88 -6.84
N GLU A 208 15.12 -15.38 -5.62
CA GLU A 208 13.97 -16.16 -5.17
C GLU A 208 13.63 -15.76 -3.74
N TYR A 209 12.34 -15.80 -3.41
CA TYR A 209 11.84 -15.58 -2.05
C TYR A 209 12.18 -16.77 -1.14
N SER A 210 12.56 -16.50 0.12
CA SER A 210 12.74 -17.54 1.13
C SER A 210 12.28 -17.11 2.52
N LEU A 211 11.72 -18.07 3.25
CA LEU A 211 11.52 -17.97 4.70
C LEU A 211 12.81 -18.39 5.42
N GLU A 212 13.21 -17.60 6.41
CA GLU A 212 14.43 -17.88 7.16
C GLU A 212 14.11 -18.24 8.63
N PRO A 213 14.57 -19.41 9.11
CA PRO A 213 14.47 -19.79 10.52
C PRO A 213 15.22 -18.81 11.43
N GLU A 214 14.60 -18.36 12.53
CA GLU A 214 15.23 -17.39 13.47
C GLU A 214 16.55 -17.91 14.07
N ASP A 215 16.72 -19.22 14.20
CA ASP A 215 17.95 -19.86 14.70
C ASP A 215 19.11 -19.84 13.69
N ARG A 216 18.86 -19.48 12.42
CA ARG A 216 19.88 -19.47 11.35
C ARG A 216 20.29 -18.08 10.85
N ILE A 217 19.51 -17.04 11.15
CA ILE A 217 19.76 -15.67 10.66
C ILE A 217 20.73 -14.85 11.51
N GLY A 218 21.09 -15.36 12.69
CA GLY A 218 22.02 -14.69 13.61
C GLY A 218 21.44 -13.42 14.24
N ASN A 219 22.32 -12.51 14.66
CA ASN A 219 21.91 -11.26 15.30
C ASN A 219 21.51 -10.20 14.26
N PRO A 220 20.53 -9.33 14.56
CA PRO A 220 20.20 -8.20 13.70
C PRO A 220 21.42 -7.31 13.45
N THR A 221 21.65 -6.93 12.19
CA THR A 221 22.62 -5.89 11.82
C THR A 221 22.07 -4.51 12.10
N HIS A 222 20.75 -4.35 12.01
CA HIS A 222 20.04 -3.11 12.31
C HIS A 222 18.76 -3.42 13.07
N GLU A 223 18.44 -2.55 14.01
CA GLU A 223 17.17 -2.57 14.71
C GLU A 223 16.67 -1.14 14.91
N PHE A 224 15.47 -0.85 14.43
CA PHE A 224 14.88 0.48 14.49
C PHE A 224 13.35 0.42 14.49
N THR A 225 12.72 1.52 14.88
CA THR A 225 11.26 1.69 14.80
C THR A 225 10.93 2.75 13.76
N LEU A 226 10.19 2.37 12.73
CA LEU A 226 9.54 3.33 11.83
C LEU A 226 8.29 3.85 12.51
N LYS A 227 8.08 5.16 12.51
CA LYS A 227 6.95 5.82 13.19
C LYS A 227 6.41 7.00 12.39
N VAL A 228 5.09 7.19 12.45
CA VAL A 228 4.43 8.45 12.07
C VAL A 228 3.84 9.10 13.32
N TYR A 229 2.97 8.35 13.99
CA TYR A 229 2.34 8.68 15.28
C TYR A 229 1.88 7.36 15.94
N LYS A 230 1.60 7.36 17.25
CA LYS A 230 1.06 6.17 17.93
C LYS A 230 -0.37 5.87 17.47
N ALA A 231 -0.61 4.66 16.99
CA ALA A 231 -1.93 4.21 16.51
C ALA A 231 -2.23 2.77 16.96
N LYS A 232 -3.51 2.36 16.87
CA LYS A 232 -3.97 1.00 17.27
C LYS A 232 -3.51 -0.12 16.32
N TYR A 233 -2.97 0.26 15.17
CA TYR A 233 -2.38 -0.61 14.18
C TYR A 233 -1.28 0.15 13.44
N THR A 234 -0.45 -0.57 12.73
CA THR A 234 0.60 0.00 11.88
C THR A 234 0.30 -0.28 10.42
N ARG A 235 0.61 0.68 9.56
CA ARG A 235 0.48 0.55 8.11
C ARG A 235 1.76 0.98 7.43
N SER A 236 2.26 0.14 6.53
CA SER A 236 3.36 0.45 5.64
C SER A 236 3.00 0.03 4.22
N ILE A 237 3.64 0.65 3.23
CA ILE A 237 3.66 0.18 1.85
C ILE A 237 5.09 -0.20 1.51
N GLN A 238 5.25 -1.35 0.85
CA GLN A 238 6.49 -1.72 0.18
C GLN A 238 6.28 -1.44 -1.30
N ILE A 239 7.22 -0.74 -1.92
CA ILE A 239 7.30 -0.47 -3.35
C ILE A 239 8.56 -1.18 -3.85
N TRP A 240 8.48 -1.92 -4.95
CA TRP A 240 9.60 -2.68 -5.52
C TRP A 240 9.53 -2.70 -7.03
#